data_AF-A0A817I1W5-F1
#
_entry.id   AF-A0A817I1W5-F1
#
_cell.length_a   1.000
_cell.length_b   1.000
_cell.length_c   1.000
_cell.angle_alpha   90.00
_cell.angle_beta   90.00
_cell.angle_gamma   90.00
#
_symmetry.space_group_name_H-M   'P 1'
#
loop_
_entity.id
_entity.type
_entity.pdbx_description
1 polymer ?
#
loop_
_entity_poly.entity_id
_entity_poly.type
_entity_poly.pdbx_seq_one_letter_code
_entity_poly.pdbx_strand_id
1 'polypeptide(L)'
;MNSSRENRKYQQWNLVSTGELLCRRFLDSSIVIIRPNEMKDGTFSRFSNFVPKTNEYGDPISYDTNNLIGLHHLRALDEQIMKQTTSLSDIILVGFSKGCVVLNQLLHELTVLRFMTTDVDLSKFVSRIRTIIWLDSGHNNGNRIMIWPTDKNLISTLVHYQIKTEIYVTSYQINSQSPYKQYHTQQYKKFSELLIEQSTNLSGNDHKTINKMFFADEPPSLDKHFELLTVF
;
A
#
# COMPACT_ATOMS: atom_id res chain seq x y z
N MET A 1 23.42 0.53 -1.54
CA MET A 1 22.86 1.90 -1.62
C MET A 1 24.02 2.90 -1.68
N ASN A 2 24.66 3.15 -2.84
CA ASN A 2 25.76 4.13 -2.96
C ASN A 2 26.10 4.46 -4.43
N SER A 3 25.18 5.04 -5.22
CA SER A 3 25.50 5.35 -6.64
C SER A 3 24.97 6.66 -7.21
N SER A 4 24.47 7.61 -6.40
CA SER A 4 24.28 9.00 -6.88
C SER A 4 24.38 10.01 -5.73
N ARG A 5 24.71 11.27 -6.04
CA ARG A 5 24.77 12.39 -5.08
C ARG A 5 23.40 12.67 -4.45
N GLU A 6 22.32 12.47 -5.21
CA GLU A 6 20.94 12.63 -4.74
C GLU A 6 20.52 11.54 -3.75
N ASN A 7 20.95 10.29 -3.96
CA ASN A 7 20.66 9.19 -3.02
C ASN A 7 21.29 9.40 -1.64
N ARG A 8 22.34 10.23 -1.52
CA ARG A 8 22.92 10.59 -0.21
C ARG A 8 22.01 11.51 0.60
N LYS A 9 21.22 12.38 -0.07
CA LYS A 9 20.33 13.35 0.59
C LYS A 9 19.20 12.65 1.37
N TYR A 10 18.81 11.44 0.96
CA TYR A 10 17.71 10.69 1.54
C TYR A 10 18.16 9.48 2.38
N GLN A 11 19.43 9.43 2.80
CA GLN A 11 19.95 8.30 3.58
C GLN A 11 19.23 8.11 4.91
N GLN A 12 18.69 9.16 5.52
CA GLN A 12 17.88 9.04 6.74
C GLN A 12 16.55 8.30 6.53
N TRP A 13 16.13 8.08 5.29
CA TRP A 13 14.91 7.35 4.91
C TRP A 13 15.19 5.93 4.41
N ASN A 14 16.35 5.36 4.76
CA ASN A 14 16.67 3.99 4.40
C ASN A 14 15.78 2.97 5.13
N LEU A 15 15.88 1.68 4.76
CA LEU A 15 15.06 0.61 5.32
C LEU A 15 15.17 0.50 6.86
N VAL A 16 16.38 0.62 7.41
CA VAL A 16 16.61 0.51 8.87
C VAL A 16 15.95 1.68 9.58
N SER A 17 16.20 2.90 9.13
CA SER A 17 15.65 4.12 9.73
C SER A 17 14.11 4.16 9.63
N THR A 18 13.56 3.69 8.50
CA THR A 18 12.11 3.53 8.34
C THR A 18 11.55 2.47 9.30
N GLY A 19 12.26 1.36 9.50
CA GLY A 19 11.92 0.34 10.50
C GLY A 19 11.83 0.90 11.91
N GLU A 20 12.83 1.68 12.33
CA GLU A 20 12.84 2.31 13.65
C GLU A 20 11.67 3.29 13.84
N LEU A 21 11.31 4.07 12.81
CA LEU A 21 10.14 4.94 12.86
C LEU A 21 8.85 4.14 13.06
N LEU A 22 8.69 3.03 12.32
CA LEU A 22 7.52 2.15 12.45
C LEU A 22 7.47 1.47 13.82
N CYS A 23 8.61 1.05 14.41
CA CYS A 23 8.66 0.50 15.76
C CYS A 23 8.16 1.51 16.81
N ARG A 24 8.47 2.80 16.65
CA ARG A 24 7.97 3.86 17.55
C ARG A 24 6.48 4.12 17.37
N ARG A 25 5.95 3.89 16.17
CA ARG A 25 4.55 4.11 15.82
C ARG A 25 3.62 2.97 16.24
N PHE A 26 4.10 1.74 16.15
CA PHE A 26 3.36 0.52 16.48
C PHE A 26 4.06 -0.22 17.62
N LEU A 27 3.95 0.33 18.84
CA LEU A 27 4.69 -0.11 20.02
C LEU A 27 4.44 -1.58 20.38
N ASP A 28 3.24 -2.09 20.09
CA ASP A 28 2.81 -3.45 20.41
C ASP A 28 2.82 -4.37 19.17
N SER A 29 3.68 -4.08 18.18
CA SER A 29 3.73 -4.84 16.92
C SER A 29 5.15 -5.22 16.52
N SER A 30 5.29 -6.42 15.96
CA SER A 30 6.51 -6.83 15.26
C SER A 30 6.57 -6.17 13.88
N ILE A 31 7.63 -5.42 13.60
CA ILE A 31 7.82 -4.75 12.32
C ILE A 31 8.56 -5.66 11.34
N VAL A 32 7.95 -5.92 10.20
CA VAL A 32 8.57 -6.65 9.08
C VAL A 32 8.63 -5.75 7.86
N ILE A 33 9.84 -5.56 7.34
CA ILE A 33 10.08 -4.72 6.17
C ILE A 33 10.29 -5.62 4.95
N ILE A 34 9.42 -5.47 3.96
CA ILE A 34 9.55 -6.16 2.68
C ILE A 34 10.39 -5.30 1.75
N ARG A 35 11.61 -5.76 1.45
CA ARG A 35 12.46 -5.12 0.44
C ARG A 35 11.95 -5.43 -0.98
N PRO A 36 12.18 -4.54 -1.95
CA PRO A 36 11.94 -4.88 -3.34
C PRO A 36 12.82 -6.05 -3.78
N ASN A 37 12.30 -6.85 -4.71
CA ASN A 37 13.04 -7.95 -5.33
C ASN A 37 14.24 -7.43 -6.12
N GLU A 38 14.07 -6.29 -6.78
CA GLU A 38 15.12 -5.65 -7.60
C GLU A 38 15.05 -4.13 -7.46
N MET A 39 16.19 -3.45 -7.59
CA MET A 39 16.28 -2.00 -7.71
C MET A 39 16.80 -1.64 -9.12
N LYS A 40 15.91 -1.19 -9.99
CA LYS A 40 16.28 -0.71 -11.33
C LYS A 40 17.03 0.62 -11.21
N ASP A 41 18.17 0.70 -11.86
CA ASP A 41 19.08 1.87 -11.85
C ASP A 41 19.46 2.35 -10.42
N GLY A 42 19.42 1.44 -9.45
CA GLY A 42 19.69 1.74 -8.04
C GLY A 42 18.66 2.65 -7.36
N THR A 43 17.54 2.96 -8.01
CA THR A 43 16.58 3.98 -7.58
C THR A 43 15.13 3.47 -7.57
N PHE A 44 14.73 2.71 -8.58
CA PHE A 44 13.34 2.29 -8.74
C PHE A 44 13.12 0.88 -8.21
N SER A 45 12.37 0.79 -7.11
CA SER A 45 11.95 -0.47 -6.49
C SER A 45 11.07 -1.30 -7.42
N ARG A 46 11.37 -2.59 -7.57
CA ARG A 46 10.54 -3.56 -8.28
C ARG A 46 10.12 -4.68 -7.33
N PHE A 47 8.82 -4.86 -7.18
CA PHE A 47 8.20 -5.90 -6.35
C PHE A 47 7.63 -7.02 -7.22
N SER A 48 8.42 -7.55 -8.16
CA SER A 48 7.96 -8.54 -9.16
C SER A 48 7.49 -9.86 -8.56
N ASN A 49 7.88 -10.16 -7.32
CA ASN A 49 7.40 -11.29 -6.52
C ASN A 49 5.94 -11.12 -6.04
N PHE A 50 5.44 -9.88 -6.00
CA PHE A 50 4.05 -9.57 -5.70
C PHE A 50 3.28 -9.12 -6.95
N VAL A 51 3.86 -8.23 -7.75
CA VAL A 51 3.23 -7.60 -8.91
C VAL A 51 3.94 -8.07 -10.18
N PRO A 52 3.49 -9.17 -10.81
CA PRO A 52 4.24 -9.80 -11.90
C PRO A 52 4.19 -8.97 -13.20
N LYS A 53 3.08 -8.29 -13.47
CA LYS A 53 2.86 -7.52 -14.71
C LYS A 53 3.25 -6.05 -14.53
N THR A 54 4.56 -5.80 -14.54
CA THR A 54 5.13 -4.44 -14.43
C THR A 54 5.98 -4.07 -15.64
N ASN A 55 6.18 -2.77 -15.86
CA ASN A 55 7.19 -2.27 -16.78
C ASN A 55 8.61 -2.46 -16.21
N GLU A 56 9.64 -2.00 -16.92
CA GLU A 56 11.04 -2.12 -16.47
C GLU A 56 11.36 -1.35 -15.17
N TYR A 57 10.53 -0.38 -14.80
CA TYR A 57 10.68 0.43 -13.58
C TYR A 57 9.81 -0.07 -12.41
N GLY A 58 9.12 -1.20 -12.58
CA GLY A 58 8.27 -1.78 -11.56
C GLY A 58 6.90 -1.11 -11.42
N ASP A 59 6.50 -0.27 -12.37
CA ASP A 59 5.14 0.28 -12.38
C ASP A 59 4.17 -0.74 -13.00
N PRO A 60 2.97 -0.91 -12.43
CA PRO A 60 2.01 -1.89 -12.93
C PRO A 60 1.55 -1.56 -14.34
N ILE A 61 1.55 -2.57 -15.21
CA ILE A 61 0.85 -2.56 -16.51
C ILE A 61 -0.60 -2.99 -16.29
N SER A 62 -0.79 -3.99 -15.42
CA SER A 62 -2.09 -4.47 -14.93
C SER A 62 -1.87 -5.22 -13.62
N TYR A 63 -2.91 -5.36 -12.81
CA TYR A 63 -2.88 -6.26 -11.65
C TYR A 63 -3.31 -7.66 -12.06
N ASP A 64 -2.47 -8.65 -11.78
CA ASP A 64 -2.67 -10.04 -12.21
C ASP A 64 -3.21 -10.88 -11.07
N THR A 65 -4.49 -11.22 -11.10
CA THR A 65 -5.11 -12.03 -10.05
C THR A 65 -5.03 -13.52 -10.30
N ASN A 66 -4.38 -13.96 -11.39
CA ASN A 66 -4.20 -15.38 -11.65
C ASN A 66 -3.32 -16.00 -10.57
N ASN A 67 -3.78 -17.14 -10.02
CA ASN A 67 -3.09 -17.90 -8.99
C ASN A 67 -2.79 -17.14 -7.68
N LEU A 68 -3.37 -15.95 -7.45
CA LEU A 68 -3.27 -15.18 -6.20
C LEU A 68 -1.81 -15.06 -5.67
N ILE A 69 -0.87 -14.79 -6.58
CA ILE A 69 0.57 -14.90 -6.29
C ILE A 69 1.02 -13.99 -5.15
N GLY A 70 0.49 -12.76 -5.08
CA GLY A 70 0.84 -11.81 -4.04
C GLY A 70 0.39 -12.28 -2.65
N LEU A 71 -0.84 -12.81 -2.54
CA LEU A 71 -1.40 -13.35 -1.31
C LEU A 71 -0.67 -14.62 -0.88
N HIS A 72 -0.36 -15.54 -1.79
CA HIS A 72 0.44 -16.72 -1.46
C HIS A 72 1.85 -16.34 -1.02
N HIS A 73 2.48 -15.35 -1.66
CA HIS A 73 3.79 -14.88 -1.26
C HIS A 73 3.76 -14.21 0.12
N LEU A 74 2.75 -13.38 0.40
CA LEU A 74 2.57 -12.75 1.71
C LEU A 74 2.31 -13.79 2.81
N ARG A 75 1.47 -14.78 2.54
CA ARG A 75 1.19 -15.89 3.44
C ARG A 75 2.46 -16.69 3.74
N ALA A 76 3.27 -17.00 2.73
CA ALA A 76 4.53 -17.72 2.92
C ALA A 76 5.51 -16.94 3.81
N LEU A 77 5.56 -15.60 3.69
CA LEU A 77 6.35 -14.76 4.60
C LEU A 77 5.82 -14.82 6.02
N ASP A 78 4.51 -14.67 6.20
CA ASP A 78 3.86 -14.79 7.51
C ASP A 78 4.12 -16.16 8.16
N GLU A 79 3.99 -17.27 7.43
CA GLU A 79 4.29 -18.61 7.94
C GLU A 79 5.75 -18.74 8.43
N GLN A 80 6.70 -18.06 7.79
CA GLN A 80 8.10 -18.04 8.25
C GLN A 80 8.32 -17.18 9.49
N ILE A 81 7.61 -16.07 9.61
CA ILE A 81 7.62 -15.21 10.80
C ILE A 81 6.98 -15.96 11.97
N MET A 82 5.86 -16.62 11.72
CA MET A 82 5.11 -17.39 12.72
C MET A 82 5.93 -18.51 13.34
N LYS A 83 6.90 -19.11 12.63
CA LYS A 83 7.84 -20.08 13.21
C LYS A 83 8.73 -19.50 14.32
N GLN A 84 8.87 -18.19 14.37
CA GLN A 84 9.69 -17.45 15.34
C GLN A 84 8.83 -16.84 16.46
N THR A 85 7.51 -17.01 16.42
CA THR A 85 6.56 -16.42 17.36
C THR A 85 5.62 -17.47 17.93
N THR A 86 5.07 -17.25 19.13
CA THR A 86 4.23 -18.26 19.81
C THR A 86 2.72 -18.05 19.62
N SER A 87 2.28 -16.98 18.96
CA SER A 87 0.86 -16.61 18.87
C SER A 87 0.51 -16.03 17.50
N LEU A 88 -0.69 -16.37 17.00
CA LEU A 88 -1.26 -15.73 15.81
C LEU A 88 -1.52 -14.25 16.11
N SER A 89 -0.94 -13.37 15.31
CA SER A 89 -1.17 -11.93 15.39
C SER A 89 -2.03 -11.43 14.24
N ASP A 90 -2.82 -10.39 14.53
CA ASP A 90 -3.43 -9.56 13.49
C ASP A 90 -2.33 -8.91 12.61
N ILE A 91 -2.68 -8.66 11.36
CA ILE A 91 -1.77 -8.14 10.34
C ILE A 91 -2.20 -6.72 9.94
N ILE A 92 -1.23 -5.81 9.97
CA ILE A 92 -1.34 -4.45 9.44
C ILE A 92 -0.44 -4.36 8.21
N LEU A 93 -1.01 -4.03 7.06
CA LEU A 93 -0.25 -3.82 5.82
C LEU A 93 -0.03 -2.33 5.61
N VAL A 94 1.22 -1.94 5.42
CA VAL A 94 1.60 -0.54 5.14
C VAL A 94 2.31 -0.48 3.81
N GLY A 95 1.73 0.25 2.87
CA GLY A 95 2.35 0.55 1.58
C GLY A 95 2.75 2.01 1.57
N PHE A 96 4.04 2.28 1.40
CA PHE A 96 4.56 3.64 1.22
C PHE A 96 5.09 3.83 -0.18
N SER A 97 4.73 4.95 -0.83
CA SER A 97 5.22 5.29 -2.16
C SER A 97 4.93 4.16 -3.16
N LYS A 98 5.95 3.59 -3.78
CA LYS A 98 5.82 2.44 -4.68
C LYS A 98 5.33 1.16 -3.99
N GLY A 99 5.41 1.04 -2.66
CA GLY A 99 4.81 -0.07 -1.91
C GLY A 99 3.28 -0.15 -2.07
N CYS A 100 2.62 0.96 -2.40
CA CYS A 100 1.17 0.96 -2.65
C CYS A 100 0.76 0.13 -3.87
N VAL A 101 1.66 -0.09 -4.84
CA VAL A 101 1.35 -0.97 -5.99
C VAL A 101 1.19 -2.43 -5.54
N VAL A 102 1.90 -2.84 -4.49
CA VAL A 102 1.73 -4.16 -3.86
C VAL A 102 0.39 -4.24 -3.17
N LEU A 103 0.01 -3.21 -2.39
CA LEU A 103 -1.31 -3.17 -1.74
C LEU A 103 -2.45 -3.25 -2.75
N ASN A 104 -2.34 -2.53 -3.87
CA ASN A 104 -3.35 -2.55 -4.92
C ASN A 104 -3.46 -3.96 -5.53
N GLN A 105 -2.34 -4.59 -5.88
CA GLN A 105 -2.30 -5.99 -6.34
C GLN A 105 -2.98 -6.95 -5.34
N LEU A 106 -2.63 -6.85 -4.06
CA LEU A 106 -3.23 -7.67 -3.01
C LEU A 106 -4.75 -7.44 -2.90
N LEU A 107 -5.23 -6.19 -3.03
CA LEU A 107 -6.65 -5.89 -2.99
C LEU A 107 -7.42 -6.48 -4.19
N HIS A 108 -6.81 -6.50 -5.37
CA HIS A 108 -7.36 -7.20 -6.54
C HIS A 108 -7.46 -8.70 -6.28
N GLU A 109 -6.42 -9.32 -5.72
CA GLU A 109 -6.42 -10.73 -5.37
C GLU A 109 -7.42 -11.08 -4.26
N LEU A 110 -7.53 -10.25 -3.22
CA LEU A 110 -8.55 -10.38 -2.16
C LEU A 110 -9.96 -10.36 -2.75
N THR A 111 -10.19 -9.52 -3.76
CA THR A 111 -11.49 -9.42 -4.43
C THR A 111 -11.81 -10.70 -5.20
N VAL A 112 -10.83 -11.29 -5.88
CA VAL A 112 -11.02 -12.58 -6.55
C VAL A 112 -11.23 -13.70 -5.54
N LEU A 113 -10.43 -13.76 -4.47
CA LEU A 113 -10.58 -14.74 -3.41
C LEU A 113 -12.01 -14.71 -2.84
N ARG A 114 -12.54 -13.53 -2.53
CA ARG A 114 -13.92 -13.35 -2.04
C ARG A 114 -14.98 -14.03 -2.91
N PHE A 115 -14.85 -13.98 -4.23
CA PHE A 115 -15.88 -14.50 -5.16
C PHE A 115 -15.64 -15.93 -5.63
N MET A 116 -14.42 -16.46 -5.49
CA MET A 116 -14.05 -17.78 -6.02
C MET A 116 -13.88 -18.87 -4.94
N THR A 117 -13.84 -18.54 -3.64
CA THR A 117 -13.01 -19.34 -2.71
C THR A 117 -13.41 -20.80 -2.47
N THR A 118 -12.42 -21.67 -2.69
CA THR A 118 -12.26 -23.03 -2.13
C THR A 118 -10.96 -23.17 -1.31
N ASP A 119 -10.09 -22.15 -1.24
CA ASP A 119 -8.83 -22.19 -0.47
C ASP A 119 -9.04 -21.73 0.97
N VAL A 120 -9.27 -22.72 1.85
CA VAL A 120 -9.55 -22.51 3.27
C VAL A 120 -8.37 -21.90 4.01
N ASP A 121 -7.14 -22.28 3.67
CA ASP A 121 -5.96 -21.82 4.41
C ASP A 121 -5.59 -20.39 4.04
N LEU A 122 -5.73 -20.01 2.77
CA LEU A 122 -5.57 -18.63 2.36
C LEU A 122 -6.66 -17.74 2.97
N SER A 123 -7.90 -18.25 3.05
CA SER A 123 -9.01 -17.53 3.71
C SER A 123 -8.75 -17.30 5.20
N LYS A 124 -8.18 -18.28 5.93
CA LYS A 124 -7.74 -18.13 7.32
C LYS A 124 -6.59 -17.13 7.48
N PHE A 125 -5.67 -17.09 6.52
CA PHE A 125 -4.60 -16.09 6.52
C PHE A 125 -5.16 -14.68 6.33
N VAL A 126 -6.01 -14.48 5.32
CA VAL A 126 -6.62 -13.18 4.98
C VAL A 126 -7.48 -12.64 6.12
N SER A 127 -8.17 -13.50 6.88
CA SER A 127 -9.01 -13.05 8.00
C SER A 127 -8.23 -12.38 9.14
N ARG A 128 -6.90 -12.50 9.18
CA ARG A 128 -6.02 -11.76 10.11
C ARG A 128 -5.62 -10.38 9.61
N ILE A 129 -5.84 -10.04 8.33
CA ILE A 129 -5.54 -8.70 7.82
C ILE A 129 -6.61 -7.74 8.36
N ARG A 130 -6.23 -6.90 9.32
CA ARG A 130 -7.16 -5.97 10.00
C ARG A 130 -7.08 -4.55 9.49
N THR A 131 -5.95 -4.16 8.94
CA THR A 131 -5.73 -2.78 8.51
C THR A 131 -4.84 -2.75 7.27
N ILE A 132 -5.22 -1.91 6.31
CA ILE A 132 -4.38 -1.57 5.16
C ILE A 132 -4.21 -0.05 5.12
N ILE A 133 -2.95 0.38 5.08
CA ILE A 133 -2.54 1.79 5.13
C ILE A 133 -1.84 2.15 3.82
N TRP A 134 -2.45 3.05 3.04
CA TRP A 134 -1.84 3.66 1.87
C TRP A 134 -1.16 4.98 2.28
N LEU A 135 0.17 5.00 2.26
CA LEU A 135 1.01 6.16 2.57
C LEU A 135 1.58 6.76 1.29
N ASP A 136 1.04 7.92 0.92
CA ASP A 136 1.46 8.76 -0.20
C ASP A 136 1.70 7.97 -1.50
N SER A 137 0.67 7.20 -1.88
CA SER A 137 0.66 6.31 -3.04
C SER A 137 1.14 7.04 -4.29
N GLY A 138 2.15 6.46 -4.94
CA GLY A 138 2.66 6.94 -6.21
C GLY A 138 3.66 5.97 -6.83
N HIS A 139 3.71 5.99 -8.15
CA HIS A 139 4.69 5.28 -8.96
C HIS A 139 5.05 6.15 -10.18
N ASN A 140 5.97 5.72 -11.04
CA ASN A 140 6.58 6.63 -12.00
C ASN A 140 5.60 7.12 -13.09
N ASN A 141 5.92 8.31 -13.63
CA ASN A 141 5.08 9.21 -14.43
C ASN A 141 4.65 8.74 -15.85
N GLY A 142 4.57 7.43 -16.11
CA GLY A 142 4.28 6.92 -17.47
C GLY A 142 2.85 6.44 -17.68
N ASN A 143 2.33 5.64 -16.75
CA ASN A 143 1.07 4.93 -16.96
C ASN A 143 -0.02 5.53 -16.06
N ARG A 144 -1.12 5.97 -16.67
CA ARG A 144 -2.35 6.44 -15.99
C ARG A 144 -3.16 5.27 -15.39
N ILE A 145 -2.50 4.20 -14.95
CA ILE A 145 -3.17 2.97 -14.55
C ILE A 145 -3.09 2.84 -13.03
N MET A 146 -4.25 2.96 -12.38
CA MET A 146 -4.60 2.41 -11.06
C MET A 146 -3.61 2.69 -9.90
N ILE A 147 -3.31 3.97 -9.67
CA ILE A 147 -2.58 4.46 -8.49
C ILE A 147 -3.40 4.26 -7.22
N TRP A 148 -4.72 4.46 -7.33
CA TRP A 148 -5.69 4.31 -6.24
C TRP A 148 -6.78 3.31 -6.64
N PRO A 149 -7.32 2.52 -5.68
CA PRO A 149 -8.43 1.61 -5.97
C PRO A 149 -9.74 2.36 -6.20
N THR A 150 -10.17 2.52 -7.45
CA THR A 150 -11.42 3.25 -7.77
C THR A 150 -12.57 2.37 -8.24
N ASP A 151 -12.42 1.04 -8.19
CA ASP A 151 -13.48 0.09 -8.52
C ASP A 151 -14.29 -0.26 -7.25
N LYS A 152 -15.63 -0.14 -7.35
CA LYS A 152 -16.57 -0.43 -6.27
C LYS A 152 -16.44 -1.85 -5.71
N ASN A 153 -16.09 -2.83 -6.53
CA ASN A 153 -15.90 -4.22 -6.08
C ASN A 153 -14.71 -4.32 -5.11
N LEU A 154 -13.62 -3.59 -5.38
CA LEU A 154 -12.46 -3.54 -4.50
C LEU A 154 -12.84 -2.95 -3.13
N ILE A 155 -13.63 -1.87 -3.13
CA ILE A 155 -14.09 -1.24 -1.88
C ILE A 155 -15.03 -2.16 -1.11
N SER A 156 -15.95 -2.82 -1.81
CA SER A 156 -16.84 -3.81 -1.22
C SER A 156 -16.06 -4.99 -0.60
N THR A 157 -14.90 -5.34 -1.16
CA THR A 157 -14.01 -6.35 -0.58
C THR A 157 -13.38 -5.90 0.74
N LEU A 158 -12.93 -4.64 0.84
CA LEU A 158 -12.41 -4.10 2.11
C LEU A 158 -13.48 -4.16 3.21
N VAL A 159 -14.72 -3.80 2.87
CA VAL A 159 -15.87 -3.89 3.77
C VAL A 159 -16.18 -5.34 4.16
N HIS A 160 -16.22 -6.24 3.17
CA HIS A 160 -16.55 -7.65 3.39
C HIS A 160 -15.61 -8.31 4.39
N TYR A 161 -14.30 -8.06 4.27
CA TYR A 161 -13.29 -8.57 5.18
C TYR A 161 -13.11 -7.71 6.45
N GLN A 162 -13.91 -6.65 6.64
CA GLN A 162 -13.83 -5.73 7.78
C GLN A 162 -12.42 -5.13 7.96
N ILE A 163 -11.76 -4.81 6.85
CA ILE A 163 -10.40 -4.28 6.84
C ILE A 163 -10.45 -2.77 7.08
N LYS A 164 -9.94 -2.28 8.20
CA LYS A 164 -9.76 -0.84 8.42
C LYS A 164 -8.91 -0.24 7.30
N THR A 165 -9.38 0.83 6.69
CA THR A 165 -8.67 1.51 5.60
C THR A 165 -8.12 2.84 6.08
N GLU A 166 -6.81 3.05 5.92
CA GLU A 166 -6.19 4.34 6.23
C GLU A 166 -5.48 4.90 5.00
N ILE A 167 -5.73 6.18 4.73
CA ILE A 167 -5.15 6.92 3.62
C ILE A 167 -4.47 8.16 4.18
N TYR A 168 -3.18 8.27 3.90
CA TYR A 168 -2.40 9.43 4.26
C TYR A 168 -1.68 9.94 3.03
N VAL A 169 -1.90 11.20 2.68
CA VAL A 169 -1.37 11.82 1.46
C VAL A 169 -0.69 13.14 1.75
N THR A 170 0.28 13.50 0.92
CA THR A 170 0.91 14.82 0.95
C THR A 170 0.53 15.65 -0.27
N SER A 171 0.78 16.96 -0.21
CA SER A 171 0.66 17.84 -1.37
C SER A 171 1.56 17.41 -2.54
N TYR A 172 2.64 16.65 -2.26
CA TYR A 172 3.53 16.10 -3.28
C TYR A 172 2.81 15.22 -4.29
N GLN A 173 1.93 14.31 -3.84
CA GLN A 173 1.18 13.43 -4.75
C GLN A 173 -0.10 14.08 -5.29
N ILE A 174 -0.79 14.88 -4.48
CA ILE A 174 -2.20 15.27 -4.74
C ILE A 174 -2.37 16.70 -5.27
N ASN A 175 -1.41 17.62 -5.10
CA ASN A 175 -1.59 19.06 -5.43
C ASN A 175 -0.57 19.63 -6.43
N SER A 176 0.10 18.79 -7.21
CA SER A 176 1.07 19.28 -8.19
C SER A 176 0.40 19.67 -9.52
N GLN A 177 0.88 20.75 -10.12
CA GLN A 177 0.33 21.35 -11.35
C GLN A 177 0.53 20.52 -12.64
N SER A 178 1.16 19.33 -12.58
CA SER A 178 1.39 18.54 -13.78
C SER A 178 0.12 17.76 -14.19
N PRO A 179 -0.19 17.63 -15.49
CA PRO A 179 -1.35 16.88 -15.96
C PRO A 179 -1.40 15.42 -15.45
N TYR A 180 -0.23 14.81 -15.24
CA TYR A 180 -0.13 13.46 -14.67
C TYR A 180 -0.61 13.43 -13.20
N LYS A 181 -0.20 14.40 -12.39
CA LYS A 181 -0.59 14.45 -10.97
C LYS A 181 -2.04 14.90 -10.78
N GLN A 182 -2.64 15.64 -11.72
CA GLN A 182 -4.09 15.87 -11.72
C GLN A 182 -4.89 14.55 -11.80
N TYR A 183 -4.42 13.58 -12.57
CA TYR A 183 -5.04 12.26 -12.61
C TYR A 183 -4.92 11.52 -11.27
N HIS A 184 -3.76 11.62 -10.60
CA HIS A 184 -3.58 11.09 -9.23
C HIS A 184 -4.60 11.68 -8.27
N THR A 185 -4.76 13.01 -8.29
CA THR A 185 -5.74 13.73 -7.46
C THR A 185 -7.16 13.24 -7.70
N GLN A 186 -7.56 13.07 -8.97
CA GLN A 186 -8.90 12.58 -9.33
C GLN A 186 -9.12 11.15 -8.81
N GLN A 187 -8.15 10.27 -8.98
CA GLN A 187 -8.24 8.87 -8.52
C GLN A 187 -8.29 8.79 -6.98
N TYR A 188 -7.46 9.57 -6.28
CA TYR A 188 -7.49 9.69 -4.82
C TYR A 188 -8.84 10.18 -4.32
N LYS A 189 -9.37 11.27 -4.91
CA LYS A 189 -10.70 11.79 -4.55
C LYS A 189 -11.76 10.73 -4.76
N LYS A 190 -11.73 10.02 -5.90
CA LYS A 190 -12.70 8.97 -6.19
C LYS A 190 -12.62 7.81 -5.20
N PHE A 191 -11.43 7.35 -4.85
CA PHE A 191 -11.24 6.30 -3.85
C PHE A 191 -11.78 6.73 -2.48
N SER A 192 -11.48 7.97 -2.08
CA SER A 192 -11.96 8.57 -0.83
C SER A 192 -13.48 8.64 -0.77
N GLU A 193 -14.12 9.12 -1.84
CA GLU A 193 -15.58 9.18 -1.97
C GLU A 193 -16.21 7.79 -1.85
N LEU A 194 -15.66 6.79 -2.56
CA LEU A 194 -16.19 5.43 -2.51
C LEU A 194 -16.10 4.80 -1.12
N LEU A 195 -15.02 5.04 -0.37
CA LEU A 195 -14.90 4.55 1.00
C LEU A 195 -15.93 5.20 1.92
N ILE A 196 -16.17 6.51 1.77
CA ILE A 196 -17.20 7.24 2.52
C ILE A 196 -18.59 6.70 2.17
N GLU A 197 -18.93 6.59 0.88
CA GLU A 197 -20.21 6.04 0.41
C GLU A 197 -20.50 4.65 1.00
N GLN A 198 -19.49 3.77 1.04
CA GLN A 198 -19.65 2.42 1.58
C GLN A 198 -19.81 2.43 3.10
N SER A 199 -19.10 3.30 3.82
CA SER A 199 -19.26 3.45 5.28
C SER A 199 -20.67 3.96 5.65
N THR A 200 -21.27 4.83 4.84
CA THR A 200 -22.60 5.40 5.10
C THR A 200 -23.76 4.47 4.76
N ASN A 201 -23.57 3.55 3.81
CA ASN A 201 -24.63 2.64 3.34
C ASN A 201 -24.82 1.39 4.22
N LEU A 202 -23.90 1.13 5.14
CA LEU A 202 -23.95 -0.03 6.03
C LEU A 202 -24.63 0.37 7.34
N SER A 203 -25.93 0.13 7.43
CA SER A 203 -26.74 0.32 8.64
C SER A 203 -26.36 -0.68 9.75
N GLY A 204 -25.12 -0.62 10.27
CA GLY A 204 -24.65 -1.45 11.39
C GLY A 204 -23.22 -1.99 11.29
N ASN A 205 -22.48 -1.74 10.20
CA ASN A 205 -21.06 -2.09 10.08
C ASN A 205 -20.27 -0.82 9.77
N ASP A 206 -19.74 -0.16 10.80
CA ASP A 206 -18.87 1.01 10.65
C ASP A 206 -17.53 0.58 10.04
N HIS A 207 -17.44 0.55 8.72
CA HIS A 207 -16.17 0.38 8.03
C HIS A 207 -15.26 1.55 8.39
N LYS A 208 -14.29 1.30 9.28
CA LYS A 208 -13.41 2.34 9.82
C LYS A 208 -12.47 2.84 8.73
N THR A 209 -12.69 4.08 8.30
CA THR A 209 -11.84 4.77 7.33
C THR A 209 -11.16 5.97 7.97
N ILE A 210 -9.85 6.11 7.76
CA ILE A 210 -9.11 7.34 8.05
C ILE A 210 -8.63 7.91 6.72
N ASN A 211 -8.85 9.20 6.52
CA ASN A 211 -8.31 9.90 5.37
C ASN A 211 -7.76 11.26 5.82
N LYS A 212 -6.44 11.45 5.70
CA LYS A 212 -5.77 12.66 6.18
C LYS A 212 -4.74 13.15 5.18
N MET A 213 -4.82 14.44 4.88
CA MET A 213 -3.82 15.15 4.11
C MET A 213 -2.84 15.86 5.03
N PHE A 214 -1.55 15.71 4.77
CA PHE A 214 -0.47 16.41 5.45
C PHE A 214 0.16 17.46 4.55
N PHE A 215 0.71 18.50 5.20
CA PHE A 215 1.47 19.56 4.52
C PHE A 215 0.66 20.25 3.41
N ALA A 216 -0.65 20.43 3.61
CA ALA A 216 -1.56 20.96 2.59
C ALA A 216 -1.19 22.39 2.17
N ASP A 217 -0.71 23.19 3.12
CA ASP A 217 -0.31 24.59 2.92
C ASP A 217 1.15 24.75 2.49
N GLU A 218 1.89 23.64 2.35
CA GLU A 218 3.30 23.66 1.99
C GLU A 218 3.52 23.27 0.51
N PRO A 219 4.57 23.83 -0.15
CA PRO A 219 4.91 23.46 -1.51
C PRO A 219 5.17 21.95 -1.68
N PRO A 220 4.64 21.32 -2.74
CA PRO A 220 4.92 19.93 -3.09
C PRO A 220 6.44 19.64 -3.16
N SER A 221 6.94 18.72 -2.34
CA SER A 221 8.36 18.32 -2.39
C SER A 221 8.57 16.86 -2.02
N LEU A 222 9.66 16.28 -2.54
CA LEU A 222 10.07 14.92 -2.20
C LEU A 222 10.50 14.82 -0.72
N ASP A 223 10.98 15.91 -0.13
CA ASP A 223 11.28 15.96 1.30
C ASP A 223 10.00 15.73 2.13
N LYS A 224 8.87 16.38 1.76
CA LYS A 224 7.56 16.19 2.41
C LYS A 224 6.98 14.80 2.20
N HIS A 225 7.19 14.20 1.03
CA HIS A 225 6.83 12.81 0.74
C HIS A 225 7.43 11.84 1.77
N PHE A 226 8.73 12.00 2.07
CA PHE A 226 9.39 11.16 3.06
C PHE A 226 9.10 11.59 4.51
N GLU A 227 8.97 12.90 4.78
CA GLU A 227 8.61 13.43 6.11
C GLU A 227 7.30 12.84 6.63
N LEU A 228 6.38 12.47 5.73
CA LEU A 228 5.14 11.77 6.08
C LEU A 228 5.39 10.57 7.01
N LEU A 229 6.46 9.80 6.79
CA LEU A 229 6.81 8.62 7.61
C LEU A 229 7.01 8.93 9.09
N THR A 230 7.19 10.21 9.45
CA THR A 230 7.39 10.65 10.84
C THR A 230 6.13 11.19 11.50
N VAL A 231 5.08 11.51 10.74
CA VAL A 231 3.93 12.28 11.23
C VAL A 231 2.56 11.59 11.05
N PHE A 232 2.48 10.49 10.29
CA PHE A 232 1.23 9.76 10.05
C PHE A 232 0.77 8.91 11.25
#